data_AF-A0A1E4MIJ1-F1
#
_entry.id   AF-A0A1E4MIJ1-F1
#
_cell.length_a   1.000
_cell.length_b   1.000
_cell.length_c   1.000
_cell.angle_alpha   90.00
_cell.angle_beta   90.00
_cell.angle_gamma   90.00
#
_symmetry.space_group_name_H-M   'P 1'
#
loop_
_entity.id
_entity.type
_entity.pdbx_description
1 polymer ?
#
loop_
_entity_poly.entity_id
_entity_poly.type
_entity_poly.pdbx_seq_one_letter_code
_entity_poly.pdbx_strand_id
1 'polypeptide(L)'
;MNRRLFPASLAVIGALVVTAPVEAVPGGPIHTLLRGRWICELPGDAEVQPTALPDDSFRAIPDSSYQMADGKRGTYALFGRILTMTSGPLKGRRYQLNNRAMARQIDAAGEFIGPRCIHAGTPTGVDAGDDSSGSDNGNSDI
;
A
#
# COMPACT_ATOMS: atom_id res chain seq x y z
N MET A 1 -47.51 61.49 5.40
CA MET A 1 -46.42 61.91 6.31
C MET A 1 -46.04 60.70 7.16
N ASN A 2 -44.87 60.06 7.15
CA ASN A 2 -43.51 60.48 6.79
C ASN A 2 -42.66 59.26 6.40
N ARG A 3 -41.79 59.45 5.38
CA ARG A 3 -40.71 58.55 4.95
C ARG A 3 -39.64 58.49 6.03
N ARG A 4 -39.10 57.29 6.31
CA ARG A 4 -37.73 57.15 6.84
C ARG A 4 -36.97 56.11 6.01
N LEU A 5 -36.02 56.62 5.24
CA LEU A 5 -34.96 55.84 4.58
C LEU A 5 -34.09 55.22 5.67
N PHE A 6 -33.80 53.92 5.54
CA PHE A 6 -32.74 53.25 6.28
C PHE A 6 -31.62 52.88 5.30
N PRO A 7 -30.34 53.03 5.68
CA PRO A 7 -29.20 52.88 4.78
C PRO A 7 -28.97 51.40 4.46
N ALA A 8 -28.71 51.12 3.19
CA ALA A 8 -28.34 49.81 2.69
C ALA A 8 -26.93 49.45 3.16
N SER A 9 -26.82 48.62 4.20
CA SER A 9 -25.58 47.95 4.57
C SER A 9 -25.35 46.76 3.64
N LEU A 10 -24.47 46.93 2.64
CA LEU A 10 -23.94 45.81 1.85
C LEU A 10 -23.02 44.96 2.75
N ALA A 11 -23.50 43.80 3.20
CA ALA A 11 -22.65 42.77 3.79
C ALA A 11 -22.02 41.94 2.66
N VAL A 12 -20.72 42.11 2.45
CA VAL A 12 -19.93 41.29 1.52
C VAL A 12 -19.71 39.93 2.17
N ILE A 13 -20.38 38.89 1.66
CA ILE A 13 -20.20 37.50 2.07
C ILE A 13 -19.01 36.95 1.27
N GLY A 14 -17.84 36.84 1.90
CA GLY A 14 -16.67 36.18 1.34
C GLY A 14 -16.84 34.66 1.35
N ALA A 15 -16.94 34.03 0.18
CA ALA A 15 -17.01 32.59 0.03
C ALA A 15 -15.61 31.97 0.30
N LEU A 16 -15.45 31.29 1.43
CA LEU A 16 -14.29 30.45 1.72
C LEU A 16 -14.37 29.18 0.86
N VAL A 17 -13.56 29.12 -0.20
CA VAL A 17 -13.39 27.90 -0.99
C VAL A 17 -12.42 26.99 -0.24
N VAL A 18 -12.93 25.94 0.40
CA VAL A 18 -12.12 24.88 1.00
C VAL A 18 -11.67 23.95 -0.13
N THR A 19 -10.42 24.08 -0.57
CA THR A 19 -9.79 23.11 -1.47
C THR A 19 -9.38 21.89 -0.66
N ALA A 20 -10.13 20.79 -0.77
CA ALA A 20 -9.69 19.50 -0.23
C ALA A 20 -8.50 18.98 -1.05
N PRO A 21 -7.46 18.41 -0.42
CA PRO A 21 -6.37 17.77 -1.16
C PRO A 21 -6.92 16.56 -1.92
N VAL A 22 -6.70 16.53 -3.24
CA VAL A 22 -6.85 15.32 -4.05
C VAL A 22 -5.63 14.45 -3.77
N GLU A 23 -5.80 13.41 -2.97
CA GLU A 23 -4.82 12.34 -2.84
C GLU A 23 -4.82 11.56 -4.16
N ALA A 24 -3.71 11.60 -4.90
CA ALA A 24 -3.55 10.82 -6.11
C ALA A 24 -3.68 9.33 -5.76
N VAL A 25 -4.62 8.62 -6.39
CA VAL A 25 -4.66 7.16 -6.30
C VAL A 25 -3.35 6.63 -6.90
N PRO A 26 -2.59 5.77 -6.19
CA PRO A 26 -1.35 5.22 -6.72
C PRO A 26 -1.62 4.52 -8.06
N GLY A 27 -1.20 5.15 -9.15
CA GLY A 27 -1.28 4.57 -10.49
C GLY A 27 -0.16 3.55 -10.73
N GLY A 28 -0.24 2.84 -11.83
CA GLY A 28 0.80 1.90 -12.28
C GLY A 28 0.30 0.46 -12.41
N PRO A 29 1.19 -0.46 -12.77
CA PRO A 29 0.83 -1.87 -12.99
C PRO A 29 0.21 -2.48 -11.73
N ILE A 30 -0.85 -3.26 -11.93
CA ILE A 30 -1.50 -4.01 -10.85
C ILE A 30 -0.77 -5.34 -10.69
N HIS A 31 -0.38 -5.65 -9.46
CA HIS A 31 0.23 -6.93 -9.11
C HIS A 31 -0.52 -7.61 -7.96
N THR A 32 -0.13 -8.85 -7.67
CA THR A 32 -0.57 -9.60 -6.48
C THR A 32 0.65 -9.94 -5.63
N LEU A 33 0.44 -10.08 -4.32
CA LEU A 33 1.47 -10.63 -3.44
C LEU A 33 1.72 -12.10 -3.78
N LEU A 34 2.96 -12.55 -3.52
CA LEU A 34 3.26 -13.98 -3.43
C LEU A 34 2.28 -14.64 -2.45
N ARG A 35 1.61 -15.69 -2.91
CA ARG A 35 0.65 -16.44 -2.08
C ARG A 35 1.41 -17.19 -1.01
N GLY A 36 0.89 -17.19 0.21
CA GLY A 36 1.53 -17.83 1.34
C GLY A 36 1.68 -16.92 2.54
N ARG A 37 2.45 -17.38 3.53
CA ARG A 37 2.60 -16.70 4.81
C ARG A 37 3.55 -15.51 4.64
N TRP A 38 3.12 -14.36 5.14
CA TRP A 38 3.91 -13.15 5.34
C TRP A 38 4.11 -12.97 6.84
N ILE A 39 5.36 -13.08 7.29
CA ILE A 39 5.76 -12.95 8.69
C ILE A 39 6.22 -11.52 8.89
N CYS A 40 5.52 -10.79 9.75
CA CYS A 40 5.87 -9.43 10.10
C CYS A 40 6.70 -9.38 11.38
N GLU A 41 7.65 -8.46 11.42
CA GLU A 41 8.61 -8.31 12.50
C GLU A 41 9.11 -6.87 12.58
N LEU A 42 9.57 -6.47 13.76
CA LEU A 42 10.50 -5.35 13.89
C LEU A 42 11.90 -5.85 13.52
N PRO A 43 12.56 -5.21 12.54
CA PRO A 43 13.91 -5.60 12.17
C PRO A 43 14.85 -5.39 13.35
N GLY A 44 15.65 -6.42 13.63
CA GLY A 44 16.85 -6.27 14.46
C GLY A 44 18.05 -5.88 13.61
N ASP A 45 19.24 -6.21 14.11
CA ASP A 45 20.53 -5.98 13.46
C ASP A 45 21.45 -7.19 13.63
N ALA A 46 22.76 -7.01 13.46
CA ALA A 46 23.72 -8.10 13.60
C ALA A 46 23.86 -8.63 15.05
N GLU A 47 23.43 -7.85 16.03
CA GLU A 47 23.52 -8.17 17.46
C GLU A 47 22.15 -8.48 18.07
N VAL A 48 21.09 -7.92 17.49
CA VAL A 48 19.72 -8.05 17.97
C VAL A 48 18.88 -8.87 17.00
N GLN A 49 18.28 -9.95 17.50
CA GLN A 49 17.34 -10.76 16.72
C GLN A 49 16.07 -9.95 16.40
N PRO A 50 15.53 -10.03 15.17
CA PRO A 50 14.20 -9.53 14.86
C PRO A 50 13.11 -9.96 15.85
N THR A 51 12.23 -9.02 16.20
CA THR A 51 11.10 -9.26 17.09
C THR A 51 9.84 -9.53 16.28
N ALA A 52 9.26 -10.71 16.42
CA ALA A 52 8.05 -11.09 15.69
C ALA A 52 6.84 -10.23 16.06
N LEU A 53 6.03 -9.89 15.06
CA LEU A 53 4.74 -9.22 15.18
C LEU A 53 3.64 -10.18 14.68
N PRO A 54 3.22 -11.17 15.49
CA PRO A 54 2.28 -12.19 15.07
C PRO A 54 0.91 -11.61 14.70
N ASP A 55 0.46 -10.57 15.40
CA ASP A 55 -0.82 -9.89 15.16
C ASP A 55 -0.84 -9.07 13.87
N ASP A 56 0.33 -8.81 13.28
CA ASP A 56 0.48 -8.13 12.00
C ASP A 56 0.76 -9.12 10.86
N SER A 57 1.11 -10.37 11.19
CA SER A 57 1.43 -11.41 10.23
C SER A 57 0.15 -11.96 9.58
N PHE A 58 0.21 -12.21 8.27
CA PHE A 58 -0.97 -12.63 7.49
C PHE A 58 -0.60 -13.69 6.46
N ARG A 59 -1.61 -14.32 5.85
CA ARG A 59 -1.44 -15.19 4.69
C ARG A 59 -2.06 -14.52 3.48
N ALA A 60 -1.27 -14.24 2.45
CA ALA A 60 -1.79 -13.85 1.15
C ALA A 60 -2.47 -15.06 0.51
N ILE A 61 -3.70 -14.85 0.06
CA ILE A 61 -4.58 -15.85 -0.56
C ILE A 61 -5.08 -15.30 -1.90
N PRO A 62 -5.77 -16.11 -2.74
CA PRO A 62 -6.25 -15.64 -4.04
C PRO A 62 -7.13 -14.38 -3.99
N ASP A 63 -7.30 -13.75 -5.15
CA ASP A 63 -8.21 -12.61 -5.34
C ASP A 63 -7.85 -11.38 -4.49
N SER A 64 -6.56 -11.02 -4.49
CA SER A 64 -6.01 -9.86 -3.76
C SER A 64 -6.47 -9.77 -2.31
N SER A 65 -6.50 -10.92 -1.63
CA SER A 65 -7.03 -11.07 -0.28
C SER A 65 -5.97 -11.61 0.68
N TYR A 66 -6.19 -11.40 1.98
CA TYR A 66 -5.38 -11.97 3.04
C TYR A 66 -6.22 -12.56 4.17
N GLN A 67 -5.59 -13.41 4.98
CA GLN A 67 -6.17 -13.98 6.19
C GLN A 67 -5.20 -13.88 7.37
N MET A 68 -5.71 -13.43 8.51
CA MET A 68 -5.01 -13.38 9.80
C MET A 68 -5.00 -14.75 10.48
N ALA A 69 -4.20 -14.92 11.54
CA ALA A 69 -4.14 -16.17 12.30
C ALA A 69 -5.49 -16.54 12.95
N ASP A 70 -6.28 -15.56 13.36
CA ASP A 70 -7.63 -15.73 13.92
C ASP A 70 -8.72 -16.01 12.87
N GLY A 71 -8.33 -16.15 11.60
CA GLY A 71 -9.24 -16.44 10.49
C GLY A 71 -9.90 -15.24 9.85
N LYS A 72 -9.82 -14.04 10.45
CA LYS A 72 -10.36 -12.81 9.86
C LYS A 72 -9.68 -12.50 8.52
N ARG A 73 -10.45 -11.94 7.60
CA ARG A 73 -10.02 -11.69 6.22
C ARG A 73 -10.04 -10.20 5.90
N GLY A 74 -9.25 -9.84 4.92
CA GLY A 74 -9.29 -8.53 4.30
C GLY A 74 -8.78 -8.58 2.87
N THR A 75 -8.76 -7.43 2.24
CA THR A 75 -8.33 -7.23 0.86
C THR A 75 -7.17 -6.25 0.81
N TYR A 76 -6.39 -6.30 -0.26
CA TYR A 76 -5.32 -5.36 -0.53
C TYR A 76 -5.34 -4.92 -1.99
N ALA A 77 -4.65 -3.81 -2.26
CA ALA A 77 -4.29 -3.37 -3.59
C ALA A 77 -2.77 -3.22 -3.66
N LEU A 78 -2.15 -3.73 -4.72
CA LEU A 78 -0.72 -3.57 -4.97
C LEU A 78 -0.53 -2.90 -6.33
N PHE A 79 -0.18 -1.62 -6.30
CA PHE A 79 0.12 -0.81 -7.48
C PHE A 79 1.63 -0.53 -7.53
N GLY A 80 2.29 -1.01 -8.58
CA GLY A 80 3.74 -1.03 -8.66
C GLY A 80 4.36 -1.73 -7.45
N ARG A 81 4.92 -0.94 -6.52
CA ARG A 81 5.55 -1.44 -5.29
C ARG A 81 4.82 -1.03 -4.02
N ILE A 82 3.68 -0.33 -4.13
CA ILE A 82 2.93 0.15 -2.97
C ILE A 82 1.77 -0.81 -2.70
N LEU A 83 1.89 -1.55 -1.61
CA LEU A 83 0.84 -2.40 -1.05
C LEU A 83 -0.01 -1.56 -0.09
N THR A 84 -1.30 -1.51 -0.33
CA THR A 84 -2.28 -0.86 0.55
C THR A 84 -3.31 -1.88 1.00
N MET A 85 -3.49 -2.02 2.31
CA MET A 85 -4.54 -2.86 2.89
C MET A 85 -5.87 -2.12 2.83
N THR A 86 -6.83 -2.62 2.04
CA THR A 86 -8.08 -1.90 1.72
C THR A 86 -9.25 -2.30 2.61
N SER A 87 -9.20 -3.47 3.24
CA SER A 87 -10.21 -3.92 4.21
C SER A 87 -9.63 -4.88 5.26
N GLY A 88 -10.47 -5.29 6.22
CA GLY A 88 -10.12 -6.23 7.28
C GLY A 88 -9.27 -5.64 8.40
N PRO A 89 -8.68 -6.48 9.26
CA PRO A 89 -7.93 -6.05 10.45
C PRO A 89 -6.73 -5.12 10.18
N LEU A 90 -6.11 -5.24 9.01
CA LEU A 90 -4.94 -4.43 8.62
C LEU A 90 -5.32 -3.19 7.79
N LYS A 91 -6.61 -2.86 7.65
CA LYS A 91 -7.09 -1.76 6.80
C LYS A 91 -6.34 -0.45 7.09
N GLY A 92 -5.93 0.23 6.03
CA GLY A 92 -5.23 1.52 6.10
C GLY A 92 -3.71 1.39 6.22
N ARG A 93 -3.18 0.22 6.58
CA ARG A 93 -1.73 -0.01 6.56
C ARG A 93 -1.21 0.01 5.13
N ARG A 94 -0.05 0.64 4.95
CA ARG A 94 0.66 0.74 3.67
C ARG A 94 2.06 0.20 3.81
N TYR A 95 2.55 -0.41 2.73
CA TYR A 95 3.88 -0.97 2.66
C TYR A 95 4.50 -0.67 1.30
N GLN A 96 5.81 -0.49 1.27
CA GLN A 96 6.59 -0.52 0.05
C GLN A 96 7.29 -1.88 -0.07
N LEU A 97 7.11 -2.56 -1.20
CA LEU A 97 7.84 -3.78 -1.51
C LEU A 97 9.28 -3.41 -1.84
N ASN A 98 10.25 -3.97 -1.11
CA ASN A 98 11.67 -3.94 -1.44
C ASN A 98 11.99 -4.92 -2.58
N ASN A 99 11.27 -6.03 -2.62
CA ASN A 99 11.22 -7.01 -3.68
C ASN A 99 9.89 -7.78 -3.56
N ARG A 100 9.65 -8.80 -4.38
CA ARG A 100 8.39 -9.58 -4.32
C ARG A 100 8.17 -10.35 -3.01
N ALA A 101 9.21 -10.57 -2.20
CA ALA A 101 9.17 -11.36 -0.97
C ALA A 101 9.37 -10.53 0.31
N MET A 102 9.52 -9.20 0.21
CA MET A 102 9.79 -8.34 1.36
C MET A 102 9.06 -7.00 1.21
N ALA A 103 8.24 -6.66 2.21
CA ALA A 103 7.51 -5.41 2.30
C ALA A 103 7.92 -4.67 3.58
N ARG A 104 8.12 -3.35 3.50
CA ARG A 104 8.40 -2.49 4.66
C ARG A 104 7.24 -1.55 4.86
N GLN A 105 6.78 -1.41 6.10
CA GLN A 105 5.66 -0.53 6.39
C GLN A 105 6.08 0.92 6.18
N ILE A 106 5.16 1.71 5.63
CA ILE A 106 5.34 3.15 5.41
C ILE A 106 4.19 3.92 6.04
N ASP A 107 4.45 5.15 6.43
CA ASP A 107 3.42 6.07 6.92
C ASP A 107 2.69 6.80 5.76
N ALA A 108 1.92 7.82 6.11
CA ALA A 108 1.20 8.65 5.13
C ALA A 108 2.14 9.47 4.23
N ALA A 109 3.28 9.91 4.76
CA ALA A 109 4.31 10.63 4.01
C ALA A 109 5.14 9.70 3.11
N GLY A 110 5.01 8.38 3.28
CA GLY A 110 5.77 7.37 2.54
C GLY A 110 7.10 7.03 3.20
N GLU A 111 7.34 7.48 4.44
CA GLU A 111 8.54 7.17 5.18
C GLU A 111 8.43 5.80 5.85
N PHE A 112 9.55 5.08 5.96
CA PHE A 112 9.57 3.77 6.58
C PHE A 112 9.33 3.86 8.08
N ILE A 113 8.31 3.14 8.54
CA ILE A 113 8.00 2.99 9.96
C ILE A 113 8.29 1.54 10.35
N GLY A 114 9.30 1.34 11.21
CA GLY A 114 9.71 0.09 11.87
C GLY A 114 9.41 -1.24 11.16
N PRO A 115 8.17 -1.78 11.25
CA PRO A 115 7.83 -3.11 10.77
C PRO A 115 8.22 -3.43 9.32
N ARG A 116 8.66 -4.67 9.13
CA ARG A 116 8.78 -5.32 7.82
C ARG A 116 8.05 -6.66 7.82
N CYS A 117 7.59 -7.09 6.65
CA CYS A 117 6.96 -8.38 6.44
C CYS A 117 7.71 -9.15 5.36
N ILE A 118 8.03 -10.40 5.64
CA ILE A 118 8.84 -11.28 4.79
C ILE A 118 7.98 -12.49 4.39
N HIS A 119 7.99 -12.85 3.12
CA HIS A 119 7.34 -14.06 2.63
C HIS A 119 8.11 -15.30 3.10
N ALA A 120 7.41 -16.23 3.75
CA ALA A 120 8.03 -17.42 4.36
C ALA A 120 8.35 -18.55 3.36
N GLY A 121 7.93 -18.43 2.11
CA GLY A 121 8.23 -19.40 1.05
C GLY A 121 9.31 -18.91 0.10
N THR A 122 10.09 -19.83 -0.47
CA THR A 122 10.84 -19.58 -1.69
C THR A 122 9.85 -19.24 -2.82
N PRO A 123 9.99 -18.10 -3.51
CA PRO A 123 9.21 -17.85 -4.70
C PRO A 123 9.53 -18.97 -5.70
N THR A 124 8.60 -19.89 -5.93
CA THR A 124 8.77 -20.86 -7.01
C THR A 124 8.50 -20.13 -8.33
N GLY A 125 9.13 -20.57 -9.43
CA GLY A 125 9.09 -19.88 -10.73
C GLY A 125 7.68 -19.50 -11.24
N VAL A 126 6.64 -20.16 -10.76
CA VAL A 126 5.23 -19.84 -11.05
C VAL A 126 4.71 -18.57 -10.37
N ASP A 127 5.27 -18.17 -9.23
CA ASP A 127 4.93 -16.92 -8.54
C ASP A 127 6.01 -15.83 -8.78
N ALA A 128 7.19 -16.23 -9.25
CA ALA A 128 8.22 -15.34 -9.73
C ALA A 128 7.87 -14.91 -11.16
N GLY A 129 6.88 -14.03 -11.30
CA GLY A 129 6.53 -13.36 -12.57
C GLY A 129 7.76 -13.12 -13.45
N ASP A 130 7.68 -13.68 -14.63
CA ASP A 130 8.68 -13.71 -15.69
C ASP A 130 9.05 -12.27 -16.07
N ASP A 131 10.10 -11.72 -15.45
CA ASP A 131 10.77 -10.51 -15.93
C ASP A 131 11.71 -10.91 -17.07
N SER A 132 11.17 -11.61 -18.07
CA SER A 132 11.85 -11.83 -19.34
C SER A 132 11.89 -10.50 -20.07
N SER A 133 12.85 -9.65 -19.68
CA SER A 133 13.36 -8.58 -20.53
C SER A 133 13.83 -9.26 -21.82
N GLY A 134 13.06 -9.11 -22.89
CA GLY A 134 13.41 -9.61 -24.21
C GLY A 134 14.75 -9.04 -24.65
N SER A 135 15.82 -9.81 -24.46
CA SER A 135 16.99 -9.72 -25.32
C SER A 135 16.62 -10.39 -26.63
N ASP A 136 15.95 -9.62 -27.51
CA ASP A 136 15.93 -9.89 -28.95
C ASP A 136 17.37 -9.77 -29.46
N ASN A 137 18.15 -10.84 -29.31
CA ASN A 137 19.31 -11.06 -30.15
C ASN A 137 18.76 -11.53 -31.50
N GLY A 138 18.31 -10.57 -32.30
CA GLY A 138 18.03 -10.77 -33.72
C GLY A 138 19.26 -11.34 -34.40
N ASN A 139 19.28 -12.66 -34.57
CA ASN A 139 20.12 -13.30 -35.55
C ASN A 139 19.35 -13.30 -36.87
N SER A 140 19.41 -12.16 -37.53
CA SER A 140 19.05 -12.00 -38.95
C SER A 140 20.34 -12.06 -39.75
N ASP A 141 20.41 -13.05 -40.66
CA ASP A 141 21.35 -13.14 -41.78
C ASP A 141 22.81 -13.50 -41.38
N ILE A 142 23.50 -14.51 -41.92
CA ILE A 142 23.59 -15.07 -43.28
C ILE A 142 24.15 -16.51 -43.22
#